data_AF-A0A951MMH8-F1
#
_entry.id   AF-A0A951MMH8-F1
#
_cell.length_a   1.000
_cell.length_b   1.000
_cell.length_c   1.000
_cell.angle_alpha   90.00
_cell.angle_beta   90.00
_cell.angle_gamma   90.00
#
_symmetry.space_group_name_H-M   'P 1'
#
loop_
_entity.id
_entity.type
_entity.pdbx_description
1 polymer ?
#
loop_
_entity_poly.entity_id
_entity_poly.type
_entity_poly.pdbx_seq_one_letter_code
_entity_poly.pdbx_strand_id
1 'polypeptide(L)'
;MALAACSGRATMDGAADDAPAVLEVENHANLDMTIYAIREGGQRQRLGTATAHLTTEFTIPSSMLFGVTSLRFQADPIGGDRAPVTQSITVAPGDVVVMRIPPG
;
A
#
# COMPACT_ATOMS: atom_id res chain seq x y z
N MET A 1 27.50 -1.66 50.06
CA MET A 1 27.70 -0.96 48.77
C MET A 1 27.14 -1.87 47.68
N ALA A 2 26.01 -1.49 47.09
CA ALA A 2 25.35 -2.27 46.03
C ALA A 2 25.78 -1.71 44.67
N LEU A 3 26.31 -2.57 43.79
CA LEU A 3 26.63 -2.23 42.41
C LEU A 3 25.40 -2.52 41.55
N ALA A 4 24.77 -1.46 41.03
CA ALA A 4 23.74 -1.54 40.02
C ALA A 4 24.40 -1.77 38.65
N ALA A 5 24.10 -2.90 38.01
CA ALA A 5 24.50 -3.20 36.64
C ALA A 5 23.24 -3.23 35.76
N CYS A 6 22.86 -2.07 35.25
CA CYS A 6 21.87 -1.97 34.17
C CYS A 6 22.63 -2.01 32.84
N SER A 7 22.89 -3.21 32.34
CA SER A 7 23.25 -3.42 30.92
C SER A 7 22.12 -4.21 30.26
N GLY A 8 20.94 -3.59 30.22
CA GLY A 8 19.82 -4.04 29.41
C GLY A 8 20.03 -3.54 27.99
N ARG A 9 20.52 -4.43 27.13
CA ARG A 9 20.68 -4.23 25.69
C ARG A 9 19.28 -4.10 25.07
N ALA A 10 18.79 -2.89 24.90
CA ALA A 10 17.57 -2.65 24.14
C ALA A 10 17.94 -2.63 22.65
N THR A 11 17.92 -3.81 22.03
CA THR A 11 17.74 -3.95 20.59
C THR A 11 16.37 -3.36 20.24
N MET A 12 16.35 -2.09 19.82
CA MET A 12 15.20 -1.48 19.16
C MET A 12 15.71 -0.84 17.87
N ASP A 13 15.95 -1.67 16.87
CA ASP A 13 16.19 -1.21 15.49
C ASP A 13 15.70 -2.26 14.48
N GLY A 14 14.59 -2.95 14.82
CA GLY A 14 13.99 -4.00 13.98
C GLY A 14 12.47 -3.96 13.92
N ALA A 15 11.82 -2.93 14.46
CA ALA A 15 10.36 -2.81 14.46
C ALA A 15 9.82 -1.99 13.27
N ALA A 16 10.67 -1.25 12.55
CA ALA A 16 10.26 -0.45 11.40
C ALA A 16 10.03 -1.31 10.14
N ASP A 17 10.77 -2.42 9.98
CA ASP A 17 10.69 -3.26 8.78
C ASP A 17 9.46 -4.18 8.73
N ASP A 18 8.77 -4.37 9.86
CA ASP A 18 7.61 -5.29 9.97
C ASP A 18 6.26 -4.57 10.00
N ALA A 19 6.23 -3.23 9.98
CA ALA A 19 4.99 -2.48 9.96
C ALA A 19 4.28 -2.66 8.60
N PRO A 20 2.97 -3.00 8.57
CA PRO A 20 2.26 -3.16 7.32
C PRO A 20 2.13 -1.81 6.62
N ALA A 21 2.54 -1.75 5.35
CA ALA A 21 2.24 -0.58 4.52
C ALA A 21 0.78 -0.63 4.07
N VAL A 22 0.15 0.54 3.93
CA VAL A 22 -1.26 0.71 3.59
C VAL A 22 -1.39 1.58 2.35
N LEU A 23 -2.24 1.15 1.43
CA LEU A 23 -2.73 1.95 0.32
C LEU A 23 -4.12 2.48 0.67
N GLU A 24 -4.24 3.80 0.76
CA GLU A 24 -5.51 4.50 0.81
C GLU A 24 -5.95 4.85 -0.62
N VAL A 25 -7.13 4.40 -1.03
CA VAL A 25 -7.69 4.67 -2.36
C VAL A 25 -8.88 5.61 -2.22
N GLU A 26 -8.70 6.85 -2.66
CA GLU A 26 -9.76 7.85 -2.79
C GLU A 26 -10.45 7.64 -4.15
N ASN A 27 -11.60 6.96 -4.17
CA ASN A 27 -12.33 6.71 -5.41
C ASN A 27 -13.38 7.80 -5.68
N HIS A 28 -13.05 8.81 -6.49
CA HIS A 28 -14.01 9.86 -6.86
C HIS A 28 -14.86 9.50 -8.10
N ALA A 29 -14.68 8.30 -8.66
CA ALA A 29 -15.46 7.83 -9.80
C ALA A 29 -16.82 7.24 -9.37
N ASN A 30 -17.75 7.18 -10.32
CA ASN A 30 -19.10 6.61 -10.14
C ASN A 30 -19.11 5.07 -10.21
N LEU A 31 -17.97 4.43 -10.47
CA LEU A 31 -17.83 2.99 -10.64
C LEU A 31 -16.93 2.43 -9.55
N ASP A 32 -17.24 1.21 -9.12
CA ASP A 32 -16.34 0.42 -8.29
C ASP A 32 -15.08 0.07 -9.08
N MET A 33 -13.96 -0.03 -8.39
CA MET A 33 -12.65 -0.24 -9.01
C MET A 33 -11.97 -1.44 -8.36
N THR A 34 -11.50 -2.40 -9.16
CA THR A 34 -10.62 -3.45 -8.66
C THR A 34 -9.20 -2.94 -8.58
N ILE A 35 -8.61 -3.00 -7.39
CA ILE A 35 -7.29 -2.44 -7.10
C ILE A 35 -6.24 -3.53 -7.13
N TYR A 36 -5.15 -3.23 -7.83
CA TYR A 36 -3.99 -4.09 -7.97
C TYR A 36 -2.72 -3.34 -7.62
N ALA A 37 -1.79 -4.03 -6.96
CA ALA A 37 -0.41 -3.62 -6.86
C ALA A 37 0.43 -4.43 -7.85
N ILE A 38 1.34 -3.76 -8.55
CA ILE A 38 2.20 -4.35 -9.55
C ILE A 38 3.64 -4.00 -9.22
N ARG A 39 4.48 -5.02 -9.02
CA ARG A 39 5.93 -4.84 -8.85
C ARG A 39 6.61 -4.59 -10.21
N GLU A 40 7.79 -3.98 -10.16
CA GLU A 40 8.75 -4.03 -11.25
C GLU A 40 9.07 -5.51 -11.59
N GLY A 41 8.83 -5.90 -12.84
CA GLY A 41 8.86 -7.31 -13.28
C GLY A 41 7.50 -7.92 -13.60
N GLY A 42 6.40 -7.21 -13.31
CA GLY A 42 5.05 -7.56 -13.79
C GLY A 42 4.24 -8.49 -12.90
N GLN A 43 4.76 -8.86 -11.73
CA GLN A 43 3.97 -9.56 -10.71
C GLN A 43 2.81 -8.65 -10.27
N ARG A 44 1.58 -9.08 -10.53
CA ARG A 44 0.35 -8.35 -10.22
C ARG A 44 -0.40 -9.05 -9.10
N GLN A 45 -0.66 -8.34 -8.02
CA GLN A 45 -1.42 -8.81 -6.86
C GLN A 45 -2.71 -8.00 -6.74
N ARG A 46 -3.85 -8.69 -6.62
CA ARG A 46 -5.12 -8.03 -6.30
C ARG A 46 -5.13 -7.68 -4.81
N LEU A 47 -5.42 -6.42 -4.51
CA LEU A 47 -5.58 -5.92 -3.16
C LEU A 47 -7.05 -5.98 -2.72
N GLY A 48 -7.97 -5.62 -3.60
CA GLY A 48 -9.40 -5.66 -3.30
C GLY A 48 -10.24 -4.84 -4.27
N THR A 49 -11.37 -4.34 -3.78
CA THR A 49 -12.29 -3.47 -4.52
C THR A 49 -12.46 -2.16 -3.76
N ALA A 50 -12.20 -1.03 -4.44
CA ALA A 50 -12.50 0.30 -3.93
C ALA A 50 -13.88 0.73 -4.42
N THR A 51 -14.79 0.97 -3.48
CA THR A 51 -16.17 1.32 -3.80
C THR A 51 -16.28 2.74 -4.35
N ALA A 52 -17.22 2.97 -5.27
CA ALA A 52 -17.50 4.29 -5.84
C ALA A 52 -17.76 5.35 -4.75
N HIS A 53 -17.19 6.55 -4.93
CA HIS A 53 -17.30 7.70 -4.01
C HIS A 53 -16.82 7.47 -2.58
N LEU A 54 -16.04 6.41 -2.32
CA LEU A 54 -15.52 6.10 -0.99
C LEU A 54 -13.99 6.07 -0.97
N THR A 55 -13.46 6.31 0.22
CA THR A 55 -12.06 6.02 0.55
C THR A 55 -11.97 4.60 1.09
N THR A 56 -11.12 3.77 0.48
CA THR A 56 -10.91 2.37 0.90
C THR A 56 -9.44 2.12 1.19
N GLU A 57 -9.14 1.48 2.32
CA GLU A 57 -7.78 1.12 2.70
C GLU A 57 -7.48 -0.35 2.35
N PHE A 58 -6.28 -0.59 1.83
CA PHE A 58 -5.76 -1.93 1.58
C PHE A 58 -4.38 -2.09 2.20
N THR A 59 -4.20 -3.15 2.97
CA THR A 59 -2.86 -3.56 3.39
C THR A 59 -2.09 -4.06 2.18
N ILE A 60 -0.89 -3.54 1.98
CA ILE A 60 0.04 -4.00 0.94
C ILE A 60 0.76 -5.23 1.50
N PRO A 61 0.64 -6.41 0.86
CA PRO A 61 1.38 -7.60 1.26
C PRO A 61 2.88 -7.31 1.41
N SER A 62 3.47 -7.70 2.54
CA SER A 62 4.91 -7.55 2.79
C SER A 62 5.76 -8.32 1.79
N SER A 63 5.24 -9.41 1.21
CA SER A 63 5.86 -10.10 0.08
C SER A 63 6.02 -9.23 -1.17
N MET A 64 5.34 -8.08 -1.23
CA MET A 64 5.49 -7.04 -2.25
C MET A 64 6.42 -5.88 -1.88
N LEU A 65 7.01 -5.90 -0.68
CA LEU A 65 7.96 -4.90 -0.22
C LEU A 65 9.31 -5.57 0.09
N PHE A 66 10.39 -5.06 -0.50
CA PHE A 66 11.76 -5.45 -0.13
C PHE A 66 12.52 -4.17 0.24
N GLY A 67 12.28 -3.68 1.45
CA GLY A 67 12.63 -2.30 1.83
C GLY A 67 11.87 -1.29 0.96
N VAL A 68 12.51 -0.17 0.64
CA VAL A 68 11.94 0.88 -0.21
C VAL A 68 11.75 0.35 -1.65
N THR A 69 10.51 0.19 -2.08
CA THR A 69 10.15 -0.42 -3.38
C THR A 69 9.23 0.49 -4.17
N SER A 70 9.44 0.60 -5.48
CA SER A 70 8.49 1.25 -6.39
C SER A 70 7.36 0.28 -6.74
N LEU A 71 6.12 0.63 -6.40
CA LEU A 71 4.93 -0.14 -6.75
C LEU A 71 4.05 0.66 -7.71
N ARG A 72 3.53 -0.03 -8.72
CA ARG A 72 2.52 0.52 -9.62
C ARG A 72 1.14 0.04 -9.19
N PHE A 73 0.34 0.96 -8.72
CA PHE A 73 -1.06 0.72 -8.40
C PHE A 73 -1.92 0.92 -9.64
N GLN A 74 -2.81 -0.02 -9.89
CA GLN A 74 -3.73 0.00 -11.03
C GLN A 74 -5.15 -0.24 -10.53
N ALA A 75 -6.05 0.65 -10.93
CA ALA A 75 -7.47 0.58 -10.67
C ALA A 75 -8.21 0.26 -11.97
N ASP A 76 -8.81 -0.93 -12.03
CA ASP A 76 -9.60 -1.40 -13.16
C ASP A 76 -11.10 -1.21 -12.85
N PRO A 77 -11.87 -0.53 -13.71
CA PRO A 77 -13.30 -0.32 -13.46
C PRO A 77 -14.07 -1.64 -13.50
N ILE A 78 -14.98 -1.81 -12.55
CA ILE A 78 -15.93 -2.92 -12.52
C ILE A 78 -17.14 -2.50 -13.37
N GLY A 79 -17.09 -2.85 -14.65
CA GLY A 79 -18.11 -2.48 -15.64
C GLY A 79 -17.83 -1.14 -16.32
N GLY A 80 -18.45 -0.94 -17.49
CA GLY A 80 -18.23 0.23 -18.36
C GLY A 80 -16.96 0.12 -19.23
N ASP A 81 -16.76 1.12 -20.09
CA ASP A 81 -15.68 1.15 -21.10
C ASP A 81 -14.52 2.10 -20.71
N ARG A 82 -14.44 2.46 -19.42
CA ARG A 82 -13.43 3.39 -18.93
C ARG A 82 -12.05 2.73 -18.92
N ALA A 83 -11.02 3.50 -19.29
CA ALA A 83 -9.64 3.04 -19.20
C ALA A 83 -9.18 2.89 -17.73
N PRO A 84 -8.33 1.89 -17.41
CA PRO A 84 -7.72 1.76 -16.10
C PRO A 84 -6.95 3.01 -15.66
N VAL A 85 -7.01 3.34 -14.38
CA VAL A 85 -6.20 4.40 -13.78
C VAL A 85 -4.96 3.78 -13.14
N THR A 86 -3.79 4.34 -13.40
CA THR A 86 -2.52 3.78 -12.93
C THR A 86 -1.66 4.86 -12.28
N GLN A 87 -1.02 4.55 -11.16
CA GLN A 87 -0.10 5.44 -10.45
C GLN A 87 1.08 4.66 -9.90
N SER A 88 2.30 5.14 -10.15
CA SER A 88 3.51 4.58 -9.53
C SER A 88 3.87 5.38 -8.29
N ILE A 89 4.07 4.69 -7.17
CA ILE A 89 4.39 5.29 -5.88
C ILE A 89 5.52 4.47 -5.23
N THR A 90 6.50 5.16 -4.66
CA THR A 90 7.53 4.53 -3.83
C THR A 90 6.96 4.27 -2.44
N VAL A 91 7.09 3.04 -1.96
CA VAL A 91 6.52 2.56 -0.70
C VAL A 91 7.62 1.91 0.14
N ALA A 92 7.69 2.28 1.40
CA ALA A 92 8.45 1.60 2.44
C ALA A 92 7.51 0.83 3.39
N PRO A 93 8.01 -0.19 4.11
CA PRO A 93 7.28 -0.79 5.22
C PRO A 93 6.81 0.28 6.22
N GLY A 94 5.55 0.16 6.68
CA GLY A 94 4.90 1.13 7.57
C GLY A 94 4.34 2.39 6.91
N ASP A 95 4.53 2.61 5.60
CA ASP A 95 3.98 3.78 4.92
C ASP A 95 2.46 3.70 4.77
N VAL A 96 1.82 4.87 4.79
CA VAL A 96 0.46 5.06 4.28
C VAL A 96 0.56 5.89 3.00
N VAL A 97 0.22 5.30 1.87
CA VAL A 97 0.29 5.95 0.56
C VAL A 97 -1.10 6.15 -0.02
N VAL A 98 -1.30 7.24 -0.76
CA VAL A 98 -2.62 7.60 -1.29
C VAL A 98 -2.66 7.49 -2.80
N MET A 99 -3.63 6.74 -3.33
CA MET A 99 -3.99 6.72 -4.75
C MET A 99 -5.31 7.44 -4.95
N ARG A 100 -5.33 8.41 -5.88
CA ARG A 100 -6.54 9.17 -6.22
C ARG A 100 -7.07 8.75 -7.57
N ILE A 101 -8.31 8.28 -7.59
CA ILE A 101 -9.02 7.93 -8.82
C ILE A 101 -9.90 9.13 -9.18
N PRO A 102 -9.62 9.86 -10.28
CA PRO A 102 -10.37 11.04 -10.63
C PRO A 102 -11.80 10.68 -11.07
N PRO A 103 -12.76 11.61 -10.93
CA PRO A 103 -14.04 11.48 -11.61
C PRO A 103 -13.81 11.46 -13.12
N GLY A 104 -14.72 10.86 -13.88
CA GLY A 104 -14.67 10.90 -15.34
C GLY A 104 -15.73 9.98 -15.91
#